data_AF-A0A8S0X3K8-F1
#
_entry.id   AF-A0A8S0X3K8-F1
#
_cell.length_a   1.000
_cell.length_b   1.000
_cell.length_c   1.000
_cell.angle_alpha   90.00
_cell.angle_beta   90.00
_cell.angle_gamma   90.00
#
_symmetry.space_group_name_H-M   'P 1'
#
loop_
_entity.id
_entity.type
_entity.pdbx_description
1 polymer ?
#
loop_
_entity_poly.entity_id
_entity_poly.type
_entity_poly.pdbx_seq_one_letter_code
_entity_poly.pdbx_strand_id
1 'polypeptide(L)'
;MRSIYALFFAAIAANAALNDPCKAACTSGVCISTSSCSSSGGTSHTGFCPNDPANIKCCTKPLCGSASSRTLVPVGTLSRVGLCPGPPTFKCCLPGKPKSSSKSCGPTAVNVATVSLIKGFESFVPKPYLDPVGLETVGYGHLCKRPGCKEVPFSFPMTEAQATTLLQSDIAPAAACISADIVDTVNLNENQYGALVSWAFNIGCGNSRGSTLINRLNKGEDPNAVATDELPKWRKAGGKVLPGLVTRRNSEVSFFKRPSSVLSHPPSC
;
A
#
# COMPACT_ATOMS: atom_id res chain seq x y z
N MET A 1 -26.27 57.08 -63.80
CA MET A 1 -26.18 55.60 -63.75
C MET A 1 -24.73 55.16 -63.59
N ARG A 2 -24.27 54.93 -62.36
CA ARG A 2 -23.22 53.93 -62.04
C ARG A 2 -23.50 53.47 -60.61
N SER A 3 -23.86 52.20 -60.52
CA SER A 3 -24.38 51.50 -59.34
C SER A 3 -23.27 51.28 -58.33
N ILE A 4 -23.41 51.78 -57.10
CA ILE A 4 -22.55 51.38 -55.97
C ILE A 4 -23.34 50.34 -55.17
N TYR A 5 -23.09 49.06 -55.47
CA TYR A 5 -23.50 47.96 -54.59
C TYR A 5 -22.61 48.01 -53.33
N ALA A 6 -23.10 48.66 -52.27
CA ALA A 6 -22.52 48.49 -50.94
C ALA A 6 -23.04 47.16 -50.37
N LEU A 7 -22.25 46.10 -50.55
CA LEU A 7 -22.41 44.84 -49.81
C LEU A 7 -22.19 45.14 -48.32
N PHE A 8 -23.29 45.23 -47.56
CA PHE A 8 -23.25 45.12 -46.10
C PHE A 8 -22.85 43.67 -45.76
N PHE A 9 -21.56 43.44 -45.55
CA PHE A 9 -21.11 42.28 -44.79
C PHE A 9 -21.56 42.47 -43.34
N ALA A 10 -22.70 41.87 -42.99
CA ALA A 10 -22.98 41.58 -41.59
C ALA A 10 -21.87 40.66 -41.09
N ALA A 11 -20.90 41.22 -40.37
CA ALA A 11 -19.95 40.43 -39.62
C ALA A 11 -20.76 39.64 -38.59
N ILE A 12 -21.00 38.37 -38.88
CA ILE A 12 -21.44 37.40 -37.89
C ILE A 12 -20.32 37.41 -36.86
N ALA A 13 -20.50 38.16 -35.76
CA ALA A 13 -19.63 38.07 -34.61
C ALA A 13 -19.70 36.62 -34.17
N ALA A 14 -18.68 35.84 -34.53
CA ALA A 14 -18.55 34.47 -34.08
C ALA A 14 -18.50 34.57 -32.55
N ASN A 15 -19.62 34.18 -31.92
CA ASN A 15 -19.72 34.10 -30.47
C ASN A 15 -18.51 33.32 -29.99
N ALA A 16 -17.90 33.79 -28.89
CA ALA A 16 -16.85 33.05 -28.21
C ALA A 16 -17.29 31.60 -28.13
N ALA A 17 -16.45 30.71 -28.64
CA ALA A 17 -16.75 29.29 -28.66
C ALA A 17 -16.69 28.82 -27.21
N LEU A 18 -17.82 28.97 -26.53
CA LEU A 18 -17.98 28.62 -25.14
C LEU A 18 -17.62 27.15 -25.01
N ASN A 19 -16.76 26.84 -24.05
CA ASN A 19 -16.14 25.55 -23.83
C ASN A 19 -14.91 25.23 -24.70
N ASP A 20 -14.43 26.13 -25.55
CA ASP A 20 -13.22 25.87 -26.31
C ASP A 20 -11.96 25.88 -25.43
N PRO A 21 -10.94 25.10 -25.83
CA PRO A 21 -9.65 25.10 -25.16
C PRO A 21 -8.94 26.45 -25.31
N CYS A 22 -8.30 26.90 -24.23
CA CYS A 22 -7.45 28.08 -24.21
C CYS A 22 -6.14 27.78 -23.45
N LYS A 23 -5.14 28.66 -23.58
CA LYS A 23 -3.85 28.50 -22.89
C LYS A 23 -3.35 29.85 -22.39
N ALA A 24 -3.37 30.05 -21.07
CA ALA A 24 -2.88 31.27 -20.42
C ALA A 24 -1.60 30.97 -19.64
N ALA A 25 -0.51 31.70 -19.90
CA ALA A 25 0.77 31.58 -19.21
C ALA A 25 1.25 30.12 -19.01
N CYS A 26 1.24 29.34 -20.10
CA CYS A 26 1.60 27.92 -20.15
C CYS A 26 0.65 26.93 -19.45
N THR A 27 -0.47 27.40 -18.89
CA THR A 27 -1.51 26.55 -18.29
C THR A 27 -2.68 26.37 -19.25
N SER A 28 -3.06 25.12 -19.52
CA SER A 28 -4.25 24.80 -20.31
C SER A 28 -5.53 25.11 -19.53
N GLY A 29 -6.52 25.68 -20.21
CA GLY A 29 -7.80 26.09 -19.65
C GLY A 29 -8.95 25.95 -20.64
N VAL A 30 -10.13 26.44 -20.24
CA VAL A 30 -11.34 26.44 -21.07
C VAL A 30 -12.04 27.80 -21.03
N CYS A 31 -12.56 28.25 -22.15
CA CYS A 31 -13.34 29.48 -22.29
C CYS A 31 -14.74 29.34 -21.68
N ILE A 32 -14.94 29.89 -20.48
CA ILE A 32 -16.23 29.83 -19.75
C ILE A 32 -16.54 31.16 -19.06
N SER A 33 -17.74 31.30 -18.50
CA SER A 33 -18.08 32.53 -17.78
C SER A 33 -17.21 32.76 -16.54
N THR A 34 -16.91 34.02 -16.24
CA THR A 34 -16.13 34.40 -15.04
C THR A 34 -16.79 33.91 -13.76
N SER A 35 -18.13 33.94 -13.70
CA SER A 35 -18.92 33.41 -12.58
C SER A 35 -18.80 31.89 -12.44
N SER A 36 -18.81 31.15 -13.56
CA SER A 36 -18.60 29.70 -13.54
C SER A 36 -17.17 29.35 -13.13
N CYS A 37 -16.19 30.14 -13.59
CA CYS A 37 -14.79 29.98 -13.24
C CYS A 37 -14.55 30.19 -11.73
N SER A 38 -15.06 31.28 -11.17
CA SER A 38 -14.92 31.59 -9.73
C SER A 38 -15.67 30.60 -8.85
N SER A 39 -16.92 30.24 -9.19
CA SER A 39 -17.73 29.27 -8.42
C SER A 39 -17.10 27.89 -8.35
N SER A 40 -16.19 27.60 -9.27
CA SER A 40 -15.48 26.32 -9.34
C SER A 40 -14.01 26.43 -8.89
N GLY A 41 -13.58 27.56 -8.33
CA GLY A 41 -12.25 27.75 -7.74
C GLY A 41 -11.13 27.95 -8.77
N GLY A 42 -11.45 28.48 -9.95
CA GLY A 42 -10.46 28.79 -10.99
C GLY A 42 -10.13 30.27 -11.14
N THR A 43 -9.07 30.54 -11.91
CA THR A 43 -8.59 31.89 -12.23
C THR A 43 -8.93 32.21 -13.68
N SER A 44 -9.62 33.33 -13.88
CA SER A 44 -10.00 33.84 -15.20
C SER A 44 -8.91 34.73 -15.80
N HIS A 45 -8.54 34.46 -17.05
CA HIS A 45 -7.55 35.23 -17.80
C HIS A 45 -8.19 35.87 -19.04
N THR A 46 -8.03 37.18 -19.18
CA THR A 46 -8.55 37.97 -20.30
C THR A 46 -7.64 37.85 -21.52
N GLY A 47 -8.21 37.82 -22.72
CA GLY A 47 -7.48 37.87 -23.99
C GLY A 47 -7.02 36.51 -24.54
N PHE A 48 -7.43 35.41 -23.92
CA PHE A 48 -7.02 34.04 -24.31
C PHE A 48 -8.15 33.22 -24.94
N CYS A 49 -9.33 33.81 -25.15
CA CYS A 49 -10.48 33.19 -25.83
C CYS A 49 -10.78 33.94 -27.14
N PRO A 50 -11.18 33.25 -28.22
CA PRO A 50 -11.58 33.90 -29.46
C PRO A 50 -12.75 34.86 -29.22
N ASN A 51 -12.60 36.13 -29.58
CA ASN A 51 -13.60 37.20 -29.40
C ASN A 51 -14.12 37.36 -27.96
N ASP A 52 -13.21 37.44 -26.97
CA ASP A 52 -13.45 37.58 -25.52
C ASP A 52 -14.58 38.60 -25.18
N PRO A 53 -15.84 38.14 -24.99
CA PRO A 53 -16.92 38.94 -24.46
C PRO A 53 -16.62 39.20 -22.98
N ALA A 54 -17.06 40.34 -22.44
CA ALA A 54 -16.68 40.78 -21.09
C ALA A 54 -16.82 39.71 -19.97
N ASN A 55 -17.73 38.76 -20.15
CA ASN A 55 -18.02 37.70 -19.19
C ASN A 55 -17.44 36.31 -19.53
N ILE A 56 -16.87 36.02 -20.71
CA ILE A 56 -16.32 34.68 -21.07
C ILE A 56 -14.79 34.74 -21.17
N LYS A 57 -14.09 34.23 -20.16
CA LYS A 57 -12.64 34.30 -20.06
C LYS A 57 -12.01 32.91 -20.06
N CYS A 58 -10.71 32.86 -20.31
CA CYS A 58 -9.97 31.61 -20.21
C CYS A 58 -9.82 31.22 -18.74
N CYS A 59 -10.55 30.20 -18.31
CA CYS A 59 -10.48 29.70 -16.95
C CYS A 59 -9.38 28.65 -16.84
N THR A 60 -8.38 28.93 -16.00
CA THR A 60 -7.32 27.98 -15.64
C THR A 60 -7.45 27.59 -14.17
N LYS A 61 -6.97 26.40 -13.81
CA LYS A 61 -6.93 25.94 -12.42
C LYS A 61 -5.58 25.32 -12.08
N PRO A 62 -5.15 25.36 -10.81
CA PRO A 62 -3.97 24.64 -10.36
C PRO A 62 -4.10 23.13 -10.60
N LEU A 63 -2.96 22.47 -10.82
CA LEU A 63 -2.86 21.01 -10.94
C LEU A 63 -3.38 20.32 -9.67
N CYS A 64 -4.07 19.20 -9.82
CA CYS A 64 -4.70 18.50 -8.71
C CYS A 64 -3.67 18.04 -7.66
N GLY A 65 -3.74 18.64 -6.46
CA GLY A 65 -3.24 18.02 -5.23
C GLY A 65 -4.31 17.14 -4.57
N SER A 66 -3.94 16.43 -3.50
CA SER A 66 -4.73 15.42 -2.78
C SER A 66 -6.04 15.90 -2.12
N ALA A 67 -6.58 17.06 -2.48
CA ALA A 67 -7.79 17.62 -1.89
C ALA A 67 -8.82 17.97 -2.98
N SER A 68 -10.03 17.44 -2.77
CA SER A 68 -11.30 17.67 -3.46
C SER A 68 -11.42 19.00 -4.21
N SER A 69 -11.08 19.03 -5.51
CA SER A 69 -11.44 20.15 -6.38
C SER A 69 -11.71 19.69 -7.80
N ARG A 70 -12.83 20.16 -8.37
CA ARG A 70 -13.31 19.79 -9.71
C ARG A 70 -12.56 20.65 -10.72
N THR A 71 -11.70 20.08 -11.60
CA THR A 71 -11.36 20.47 -13.00
C THR A 71 -10.38 19.46 -13.63
N LEU A 72 -9.75 19.84 -14.74
CA LEU A 72 -9.58 19.12 -15.99
C LEU A 72 -8.14 18.66 -16.20
N VAL A 73 -7.93 17.38 -16.51
CA VAL A 73 -6.59 16.83 -16.76
C VAL A 73 -6.63 15.78 -17.87
N PRO A 74 -5.63 15.73 -18.78
CA PRO A 74 -5.40 14.56 -19.61
C PRO A 74 -4.77 13.45 -18.75
N VAL A 75 -5.46 12.32 -18.72
CA VAL A 75 -5.02 10.96 -18.31
C VAL A 75 -4.67 10.74 -16.83
N GLY A 76 -5.63 10.15 -16.11
CA GLY A 76 -5.48 9.48 -14.81
C GLY A 76 -6.79 8.75 -14.46
N THR A 77 -6.72 7.59 -13.80
CA THR A 77 -7.71 6.49 -13.75
C THR A 77 -9.12 6.78 -13.18
N LEU A 78 -9.50 8.03 -12.95
CA LEU A 78 -10.88 8.41 -12.60
C LEU A 78 -11.27 9.67 -13.37
N SER A 79 -11.92 9.46 -14.51
CA SER A 79 -12.24 10.53 -15.43
C SER A 79 -13.44 10.14 -16.28
N ARG A 80 -14.59 10.81 -16.12
CA ARG A 80 -15.79 10.65 -16.95
C ARG A 80 -15.97 11.87 -17.86
N VAL A 81 -16.36 11.62 -19.10
CA VAL A 81 -16.69 12.65 -20.11
C VAL A 81 -18.02 13.30 -19.73
N GLY A 82 -18.14 14.64 -19.84
CA GLY A 82 -19.42 15.36 -19.69
C GLY A 82 -19.80 15.85 -18.27
N LEU A 83 -18.89 15.84 -17.30
CA LEU A 83 -19.15 16.32 -15.92
C LEU A 83 -18.59 17.73 -15.62
N CYS A 84 -17.87 18.34 -16.57
CA CYS A 84 -17.32 19.69 -16.49
C CYS A 84 -17.52 20.36 -17.86
N PRO A 85 -17.62 21.70 -17.93
CA PRO A 85 -17.69 22.42 -19.19
C PRO A 85 -16.40 22.19 -20.01
N GLY A 86 -16.52 21.85 -21.30
CA GLY A 86 -15.40 21.49 -22.18
C GLY A 86 -15.81 20.47 -23.26
N PRO A 87 -15.02 20.28 -24.33
CA PRO A 87 -15.28 19.26 -25.34
C PRO A 87 -15.03 17.84 -24.79
N PRO A 88 -15.47 16.77 -25.47
CA PRO A 88 -15.41 15.39 -24.96
C PRO A 88 -13.99 14.89 -24.57
N THR A 89 -12.95 15.55 -25.05
CA THR A 89 -11.54 15.27 -24.74
C THR A 89 -11.11 15.75 -23.36
N PHE A 90 -11.96 16.53 -22.66
CA PHE A 90 -11.74 17.04 -21.32
C PHE A 90 -12.48 16.18 -20.29
N LYS A 91 -11.76 15.74 -19.24
CA LYS A 91 -12.33 14.88 -18.18
C LYS A 91 -12.10 15.50 -16.80
N CYS A 92 -13.05 15.30 -15.88
CA CYS A 92 -13.02 15.87 -14.54
C CYS A 92 -12.38 14.94 -13.51
N CYS A 93 -11.60 15.52 -12.60
CA CYS A 93 -11.25 14.88 -11.33
C CYS A 93 -12.45 14.88 -10.37
N LEU A 94 -12.72 13.72 -9.77
CA LEU A 94 -13.74 13.54 -8.74
C LEU A 94 -13.08 13.26 -7.38
N PRO A 95 -13.62 13.74 -6.25
CA PRO A 95 -13.22 13.23 -4.94
C PRO A 95 -13.53 11.73 -4.92
N GLY A 96 -12.49 10.91 -4.77
CA GLY A 96 -12.66 9.47 -4.71
C GLY A 96 -13.50 9.10 -3.49
N LYS A 97 -14.73 8.61 -3.68
CA LYS A 97 -15.21 7.55 -2.78
C LYS A 97 -14.29 6.35 -3.01
N PRO A 98 -13.77 5.68 -1.97
CA PRO A 98 -12.96 4.49 -2.19
C PRO A 98 -13.85 3.48 -2.90
N LYS A 99 -13.57 3.26 -4.19
CA LYS A 99 -14.08 2.10 -4.89
C LYS A 99 -13.32 0.93 -4.29
N SER A 100 -14.07 0.06 -3.62
CA SER A 100 -13.71 -1.34 -3.42
C SER A 100 -13.14 -1.86 -4.74
N SER A 101 -11.82 -1.86 -4.77
CA SER A 101 -10.95 -2.53 -5.71
C SER A 101 -9.97 -3.16 -4.75
N SER A 102 -9.88 -4.48 -4.78
CA SER A 102 -8.99 -5.29 -3.94
C SER A 102 -7.55 -4.83 -4.14
N LYS A 103 -7.16 -3.78 -3.41
CA LYS A 103 -5.79 -3.40 -3.21
C LYS A 103 -5.27 -4.46 -2.25
N SER A 104 -4.55 -5.46 -2.77
CA SER A 104 -3.91 -6.44 -1.92
C SER A 104 -3.00 -5.66 -0.98
N CYS A 105 -3.41 -5.55 0.28
CA CYS A 105 -2.58 -4.97 1.30
C CYS A 105 -1.31 -5.80 1.42
N GLY A 106 -0.16 -5.13 1.35
CA GLY A 106 1.08 -5.81 1.73
C GLY A 106 0.99 -6.26 3.19
N PRO A 107 1.72 -7.30 3.59
CA PRO A 107 1.72 -7.75 4.97
C PRO A 107 2.15 -6.63 5.91
N THR A 108 1.53 -6.58 7.09
CA THR A 108 1.94 -5.66 8.14
C THR A 108 3.34 -6.02 8.60
N ALA A 109 4.22 -5.03 8.70
CA ALA A 109 5.55 -5.23 9.30
C ALA A 109 5.41 -5.59 10.79
N VAL A 110 6.20 -6.54 11.27
CA VAL A 110 6.19 -6.93 12.69
C VAL A 110 6.85 -5.88 13.57
N ASN A 111 6.42 -5.79 14.83
CA ASN A 111 7.01 -4.87 15.80
C ASN A 111 8.38 -5.34 16.32
N VAL A 112 9.11 -4.44 16.99
CA VAL A 112 10.44 -4.73 17.56
C VAL A 112 10.44 -5.86 18.59
N ALA A 113 9.33 -6.05 19.30
CA ALA A 113 9.18 -7.09 20.29
C ALA A 113 9.05 -8.49 19.65
N THR A 114 8.46 -8.57 18.46
CA THR A 114 8.40 -9.79 17.64
C THR A 114 9.79 -10.18 17.14
N VAL A 115 10.55 -9.21 16.64
CA VAL A 115 11.95 -9.45 16.21
C VAL A 115 12.77 -9.96 17.40
N SER A 116 12.58 -9.35 18.59
CA SER A 116 13.25 -9.77 19.82
C SER A 116 12.84 -11.18 20.28
N LEU A 117 11.55 -11.54 20.13
CA LEU A 117 11.06 -12.89 20.40
C LEU A 117 11.76 -13.92 19.53
N ILE A 118 11.86 -13.67 18.22
CA ILE A 118 12.52 -14.57 17.27
C ILE A 118 14.01 -14.69 17.58
N LYS A 119 14.71 -13.57 17.79
CA LYS A 119 16.12 -13.55 18.22
C LYS A 119 16.38 -14.37 19.50
N GLY A 120 15.41 -14.47 20.40
CA GLY A 120 15.54 -15.28 21.61
C GLY A 120 15.61 -16.79 21.35
N PHE A 121 15.19 -17.24 20.16
CA PHE A 121 15.24 -18.65 19.74
C PHE A 121 16.27 -18.93 18.66
N GLU A 122 16.63 -17.91 17.87
CA GLU A 122 17.65 -18.02 16.84
C GLU A 122 19.02 -17.61 17.39
N SER A 123 20.03 -18.46 17.26
CA SER A 123 21.40 -18.11 17.69
C SER A 123 22.03 -17.14 16.70
N PHE A 124 22.75 -16.12 17.20
CA PHE A 124 23.50 -15.19 16.34
C PHE A 124 24.83 -15.80 15.89
N VAL A 125 25.05 -15.81 14.57
CA VAL A 125 26.33 -16.22 13.98
C VAL A 125 26.90 -15.08 13.10
N PRO A 126 28.06 -14.51 13.45
CA PRO A 126 28.60 -13.33 12.76
C PRO A 126 29.23 -13.64 11.39
N LYS A 127 29.55 -14.91 11.10
CA LYS A 127 30.19 -15.34 9.84
C LYS A 127 29.44 -16.56 9.27
N PRO A 128 29.44 -16.73 7.94
CA PRO A 128 28.92 -17.95 7.33
C PRO A 128 29.55 -19.20 7.94
N TYR A 129 28.73 -20.19 8.28
CA TYR A 129 29.16 -21.51 8.76
C TYR A 129 28.30 -22.60 8.13
N LEU A 130 28.80 -23.83 8.06
CA LEU A 130 27.99 -24.99 7.67
C LEU A 130 27.18 -25.47 8.86
N ASP A 131 25.86 -25.49 8.71
CA ASP A 131 24.95 -26.06 9.70
C ASP A 131 25.11 -27.60 9.80
N PRO A 132 24.42 -28.28 10.75
CA PRO A 132 24.54 -29.73 10.91
C PRO A 132 24.11 -30.57 9.69
N VAL A 133 23.41 -29.98 8.72
CA VAL A 133 23.01 -30.63 7.46
C VAL A 133 23.85 -30.18 6.26
N GLY A 134 24.92 -29.40 6.50
CA GLY A 134 25.91 -29.00 5.51
C GLY A 134 25.53 -27.76 4.70
N LEU A 135 24.59 -26.94 5.17
CA LEU A 135 24.17 -25.72 4.48
C LEU A 135 24.78 -24.46 5.09
N GLU A 136 25.29 -23.57 4.25
CA GLU A 136 25.85 -22.29 4.68
C GLU A 136 24.77 -21.39 5.30
N THR A 137 24.99 -20.97 6.55
CA THR A 137 24.05 -20.18 7.34
C THR A 137 24.78 -19.01 8.01
N VAL A 138 24.12 -17.86 8.20
CA VAL A 138 24.68 -16.68 8.89
C VAL A 138 23.61 -15.88 9.64
N GLY A 139 24.00 -14.95 10.51
CA GLY A 139 23.09 -14.06 11.23
C GLY A 139 22.20 -14.85 12.20
N TYR A 140 20.89 -14.59 12.15
CA TYR A 140 19.87 -15.33 12.91
C TYR A 140 19.22 -16.42 12.05
N GLY A 141 20.02 -17.40 11.63
CA GLY A 141 19.52 -18.54 10.84
C GLY A 141 19.25 -18.25 9.36
N HIS A 142 19.87 -17.22 8.78
CA HIS A 142 19.75 -16.93 7.35
C HIS A 142 20.45 -18.00 6.53
N LEU A 143 19.69 -18.77 5.76
CA LEU A 143 20.20 -19.77 4.84
C LEU A 143 20.74 -19.12 3.56
N CYS A 144 22.04 -19.26 3.32
CA CYS A 144 22.71 -18.63 2.19
C CYS A 144 22.36 -19.32 0.86
N LYS A 145 22.03 -18.50 -0.13
CA LYS A 145 21.65 -18.92 -1.48
C LYS A 145 22.84 -19.01 -2.42
N ARG A 146 23.94 -18.32 -2.11
CA ARG A 146 25.18 -18.36 -2.89
C ARG A 146 26.38 -18.64 -1.98
N PRO A 147 27.42 -19.35 -2.47
CA PRO A 147 28.60 -19.65 -1.68
C PRO A 147 29.27 -18.41 -1.09
N GLY A 148 29.62 -18.49 0.19
CA GLY A 148 30.14 -17.38 0.99
C GLY A 148 29.08 -16.32 1.32
N CYS A 149 27.79 -16.64 1.22
CA CYS A 149 26.66 -15.75 1.48
C CYS A 149 26.76 -14.42 0.71
N LYS A 150 27.20 -14.45 -0.55
CA LYS A 150 27.50 -13.25 -1.36
C LYS A 150 26.28 -12.34 -1.63
N GLU A 151 25.06 -12.84 -1.45
CA GLU A 151 23.79 -12.08 -1.52
C GLU A 151 23.50 -11.25 -0.28
N VAL A 152 24.16 -11.54 0.84
CA VAL A 152 24.03 -10.72 2.04
C VAL A 152 24.77 -9.41 1.79
N PRO A 153 24.10 -8.24 1.95
CA PRO A 153 24.69 -6.93 1.63
C PRO A 153 25.64 -6.41 2.72
N PHE A 154 26.03 -7.25 3.68
CA PHE A 154 26.85 -6.89 4.83
C PHE A 154 28.21 -7.58 4.76
N SER A 155 29.24 -6.90 5.24
CA SER A 155 30.56 -7.51 5.42
C SER A 155 30.54 -8.50 6.59
N PHE A 156 31.40 -9.51 6.51
CA PHE A 156 31.63 -10.47 7.60
C PHE A 156 32.96 -10.18 8.32
N PRO A 157 33.07 -10.33 9.64
CA PRO A 157 31.98 -10.65 10.58
C PRO A 157 30.93 -9.53 10.64
N MET A 158 29.65 -9.89 10.56
CA MET A 158 28.56 -8.93 10.69
C MET A 158 28.33 -8.58 12.16
N THR A 159 27.76 -7.40 12.41
CA THR A 159 27.29 -7.00 13.74
C THR A 159 25.89 -7.56 14.02
N GLU A 160 25.48 -7.60 15.28
CA GLU A 160 24.11 -7.97 15.63
C GLU A 160 23.05 -7.04 15.01
N ALA A 161 23.38 -5.76 14.82
CA ALA A 161 22.49 -4.81 14.17
C ALA A 161 22.26 -5.18 12.70
N GLN A 162 23.34 -5.50 11.96
CA GLN A 162 23.26 -5.98 10.58
C GLN A 162 22.50 -7.31 10.49
N ALA A 163 22.76 -8.24 11.40
CA ALA A 163 22.03 -9.50 11.50
C ALA A 163 20.54 -9.30 11.80
N THR A 164 20.20 -8.28 12.60
CA THR A 164 18.81 -7.93 12.90
C THR A 164 18.10 -7.37 11.67
N THR A 165 18.78 -6.54 10.87
CA THR A 165 18.24 -6.05 9.58
C THR A 165 18.05 -7.20 8.58
N LEU A 166 18.99 -8.15 8.52
CA LEU A 166 18.85 -9.35 7.70
C LEU A 166 17.63 -10.18 8.15
N LEU A 167 17.51 -10.42 9.46
CA LEU A 167 16.39 -11.15 10.05
C LEU A 167 15.03 -10.50 9.73
N GLN A 168 14.92 -9.17 9.78
CA GLN A 168 13.69 -8.47 9.40
C GLN A 168 13.26 -8.76 7.96
N SER A 169 14.23 -8.91 7.05
CA SER A 169 13.97 -9.32 5.67
C SER A 169 13.53 -10.78 5.58
N ASP A 170 14.15 -11.67 6.36
CA ASP A 170 13.82 -13.09 6.40
C ASP A 170 12.47 -13.39 7.07
N ILE A 171 11.98 -12.49 7.92
CA ILE A 171 10.64 -12.57 8.53
C ILE A 171 9.55 -12.23 7.52
N ALA A 172 9.83 -11.40 6.51
CA ALA A 172 8.82 -10.88 5.60
C ALA A 172 7.99 -11.97 4.87
N PRO A 173 8.57 -13.11 4.41
CA PRO A 173 7.79 -14.22 3.89
C PRO A 173 6.80 -14.82 4.90
N ALA A 174 7.20 -15.00 6.17
CA ALA A 174 6.30 -15.51 7.20
C ALA A 174 5.16 -14.54 7.51
N ALA A 175 5.46 -13.24 7.56
CA ALA A 175 4.47 -12.17 7.68
C ALA A 175 3.47 -12.19 6.50
N ALA A 176 3.97 -12.30 5.27
CA ALA A 176 3.16 -12.42 4.06
C ALA A 176 2.19 -13.61 4.12
N CYS A 177 2.68 -14.77 4.57
CA CYS A 177 1.83 -15.95 4.69
C CYS A 177 0.74 -15.77 5.75
N ILE A 178 1.07 -15.29 6.94
CA ILE A 178 0.08 -15.06 8.01
C ILE A 178 -0.99 -14.06 7.56
N SER A 179 -0.60 -12.93 6.96
CA SER A 179 -1.57 -11.95 6.45
C SER A 179 -2.45 -12.50 5.33
N ALA A 180 -1.93 -13.40 4.48
CA ALA A 180 -2.70 -14.00 3.40
C ALA A 180 -3.59 -15.16 3.85
N ASP A 181 -3.19 -15.89 4.89
CA ASP A 181 -3.86 -17.11 5.34
C ASP A 181 -4.99 -16.81 6.35
N ILE A 182 -5.00 -15.64 6.99
CA ILE A 182 -6.04 -15.20 7.93
C ILE A 182 -7.01 -14.24 7.23
N VAL A 183 -8.32 -14.50 7.32
CA VAL A 183 -9.34 -13.65 6.70
C VAL A 183 -9.46 -12.28 7.39
N ASP A 184 -9.86 -11.25 6.64
CA ASP A 184 -9.89 -9.86 7.12
C ASP A 184 -10.89 -9.60 8.25
N THR A 185 -11.84 -10.52 8.50
CA THR A 185 -12.77 -10.42 9.62
C THR A 185 -12.16 -10.77 10.97
N VAL A 186 -10.95 -11.36 10.98
CA VAL A 186 -10.19 -11.62 12.20
C VAL A 186 -9.38 -10.38 12.56
N ASN A 187 -9.53 -9.88 13.78
CA ASN A 187 -8.74 -8.75 14.26
C ASN A 187 -7.63 -9.24 15.19
N LEU A 188 -6.38 -8.94 14.86
CA LEU A 188 -5.22 -9.25 15.70
C LEU A 188 -4.42 -7.97 15.99
N ASN A 189 -4.06 -7.78 17.26
CA ASN A 189 -3.10 -6.75 17.61
C ASN A 189 -1.67 -7.15 17.19
N GLU A 190 -0.73 -6.19 17.23
CA GLU A 190 0.67 -6.39 16.82
C GLU A 190 1.39 -7.55 17.52
N ASN A 191 1.06 -7.86 18.78
CA ASN A 191 1.70 -8.95 19.52
C ASN A 191 1.10 -10.30 19.14
N GLN A 192 -0.21 -10.35 18.94
CA GLN A 192 -0.92 -11.52 18.45
C GLN A 192 -0.44 -11.91 17.05
N TYR A 193 -0.43 -10.93 16.13
CA TYR A 193 0.10 -11.09 14.79
C TYR A 193 1.58 -11.52 14.84
N GLY A 194 2.40 -10.82 15.63
CA GLY A 194 3.82 -11.11 15.79
C GLY A 194 4.13 -12.53 16.30
N ALA A 195 3.37 -13.04 17.26
CA ALA A 195 3.49 -14.43 17.73
C ALA A 195 3.22 -15.44 16.61
N LEU A 196 2.18 -15.21 15.79
CA LEU A 196 1.87 -16.09 14.66
C LEU A 196 2.95 -16.01 13.57
N VAL A 197 3.53 -14.84 13.34
CA VAL A 197 4.67 -14.68 12.42
C VAL A 197 5.91 -15.41 12.93
N SER A 198 6.23 -15.32 14.23
CA SER A 198 7.34 -16.06 14.85
C SER A 198 7.17 -17.57 14.75
N TRP A 199 5.93 -18.04 14.93
CA TRP A 199 5.55 -19.44 14.76
C TRP A 199 5.68 -19.89 13.31
N ALA A 200 5.12 -19.13 12.35
CA ALA A 200 5.22 -19.43 10.93
C ALA A 200 6.66 -19.39 10.40
N PHE A 201 7.50 -18.50 10.91
CA PHE A 201 8.93 -18.47 10.63
C PHE A 201 9.62 -19.79 11.04
N ASN A 202 9.20 -20.39 12.15
CA ASN A 202 9.76 -21.65 12.63
C ASN A 202 9.29 -22.89 11.86
N ILE A 203 7.98 -22.96 11.56
CA ILE A 203 7.38 -24.18 10.98
C ILE A 203 7.23 -24.11 9.46
N GLY A 204 7.39 -22.92 8.87
CA GLY A 204 7.18 -22.65 7.46
C GLY A 204 5.71 -22.43 7.08
N CYS A 205 5.50 -21.63 6.02
CA CYS A 205 4.18 -21.20 5.57
C CYS A 205 3.22 -22.35 5.22
N GLY A 206 3.72 -23.44 4.64
CA GLY A 206 2.87 -24.58 4.27
C GLY A 206 2.22 -25.23 5.50
N ASN A 207 3.00 -25.39 6.57
CA ASN A 207 2.51 -25.96 7.83
C ASN A 207 1.56 -24.98 8.56
N SER A 208 1.86 -23.68 8.55
CA SER A 208 0.97 -22.69 9.17
C SER A 208 -0.38 -22.62 8.47
N ARG A 209 -0.38 -22.55 7.13
CA ARG A 209 -1.59 -22.46 6.30
C ARG A 209 -2.56 -23.62 6.53
N GLY A 210 -2.04 -24.85 6.54
CA GLY A 210 -2.85 -26.06 6.71
C GLY A 210 -3.27 -26.34 8.16
N SER A 211 -2.89 -25.49 9.11
CA SER A 211 -3.06 -25.78 10.54
C SER A 211 -4.50 -25.65 11.01
N THR A 212 -4.84 -26.41 12.06
CA THR A 212 -6.07 -26.20 12.83
C THR A 212 -6.13 -24.80 13.43
N LEU A 213 -4.99 -24.20 13.80
CA LEU A 213 -4.91 -22.84 14.34
C LEU A 213 -5.51 -21.82 13.38
N ILE A 214 -5.00 -21.73 12.14
CA ILE A 214 -5.50 -20.78 11.14
C ILE A 214 -6.97 -21.07 10.81
N ASN A 215 -7.34 -22.34 10.68
CA ASN A 215 -8.74 -22.74 10.43
C ASN A 215 -9.70 -22.28 11.54
N ARG A 216 -9.31 -22.36 12.82
CA ARG A 216 -10.13 -21.90 13.95
C ARG A 216 -10.23 -20.37 13.99
N LEU A 217 -9.13 -19.66 13.76
CA LEU A 217 -9.15 -18.20 13.63
C LEU A 217 -10.11 -17.74 12.53
N ASN A 218 -10.03 -18.36 11.35
CA ASN A 218 -10.87 -18.01 10.20
C ASN A 218 -12.36 -18.34 10.40
N LYS A 219 -12.69 -19.20 11.37
CA LYS A 219 -14.08 -19.44 11.81
C LYS A 219 -14.59 -18.40 12.80
N GLY A 220 -13.77 -17.42 13.19
CA GLY A 220 -14.12 -16.38 14.13
C GLY A 220 -14.08 -16.82 15.60
N GLU A 221 -13.37 -17.90 15.91
CA GLU A 221 -13.14 -18.28 17.32
C GLU A 221 -12.24 -17.27 18.03
N ASP A 222 -12.34 -17.17 19.37
CA ASP A 222 -11.54 -16.25 20.17
C ASP A 222 -10.02 -16.47 19.94
N PRO A 223 -9.27 -15.46 19.46
CA PRO A 223 -7.86 -15.65 19.12
C PRO A 223 -6.98 -16.10 20.29
N ASN A 224 -7.26 -15.64 21.52
CA ASN A 224 -6.46 -16.01 22.69
C ASN A 224 -6.68 -17.47 23.10
N ALA A 225 -7.91 -17.96 23.03
CA ALA A 225 -8.24 -19.37 23.23
C ALA A 225 -7.57 -20.24 22.16
N VAL A 226 -7.75 -19.89 20.88
CA VAL A 226 -7.15 -20.64 19.76
C VAL A 226 -5.62 -20.71 19.88
N ALA A 227 -4.94 -19.59 20.14
CA ALA A 227 -3.49 -19.59 20.30
C ALA A 227 -3.03 -20.45 21.49
N THR A 228 -3.75 -20.39 22.62
CA THR A 228 -3.43 -21.19 23.82
C THR A 228 -3.56 -22.68 23.58
N ASP A 229 -4.59 -23.10 22.85
CA ASP A 229 -4.86 -24.51 22.60
C ASP A 229 -3.96 -25.10 21.51
N GLU A 230 -3.71 -24.33 20.45
CA GLU A 230 -3.12 -24.87 19.22
C GLU A 230 -1.59 -24.73 19.15
N LEU A 231 -1.00 -23.61 19.61
CA LEU A 231 0.46 -23.42 19.54
C LEU A 231 1.23 -24.53 20.29
N PRO A 232 0.87 -24.97 21.52
CA PRO A 232 1.60 -26.02 22.23
C PRO A 232 1.63 -27.40 21.54
N LYS A 233 0.79 -27.62 20.52
CA LYS A 233 0.79 -28.85 19.72
C LYS A 233 2.01 -28.91 18.78
N TRP A 234 2.56 -27.77 18.39
CA TRP A 234 3.71 -27.61 17.47
C TRP A 234 5.05 -27.71 18.20
N ARG A 235 5.23 -28.80 18.95
CA ARG A 235 6.39 -29.05 19.83
C ARG A 235 7.26 -30.24 19.41
N LYS A 236 7.01 -30.82 18.24
CA LYS A 236 7.67 -32.05 17.79
C LYS A 236 8.53 -31.80 16.55
N ALA A 237 9.67 -32.50 16.47
CA ALA A 237 10.44 -32.69 15.25
C ALA A 237 10.96 -34.13 15.20
N GLY A 238 11.01 -34.73 14.00
CA GLY A 238 11.35 -36.16 13.85
C GLY A 238 10.46 -37.09 14.70
N GLY A 239 9.18 -36.73 14.88
CA GLY A 239 8.21 -37.49 15.69
C GLY A 239 8.35 -37.34 17.21
N LYS A 240 9.43 -36.71 17.71
CA LYS A 240 9.71 -36.58 19.14
C LYS A 240 9.39 -35.17 19.65
N VAL A 241 8.91 -35.07 20.89
CA VAL A 241 8.74 -33.77 21.56
C VAL A 241 10.13 -33.21 21.87
N LEU A 242 10.38 -31.95 21.48
CA LEU A 242 11.63 -31.26 21.75
C LEU A 242 11.41 -30.18 22.81
N PRO A 243 12.18 -30.19 23.93
CA PRO A 243 12.05 -29.18 24.98
C PRO A 243 12.18 -27.73 24.49
N GLY A 244 13.09 -27.48 23.55
CA GLY A 244 13.26 -26.15 22.95
C GLY A 244 12.01 -25.66 22.23
N LEU A 245 11.29 -26.54 21.52
CA LEU A 245 10.04 -26.19 20.87
C LEU A 245 8.91 -25.97 21.89
N VAL A 246 8.87 -26.75 22.98
CA VAL A 246 7.91 -26.50 24.08
C VAL A 246 8.10 -25.10 24.65
N THR A 247 9.34 -24.72 24.97
CA THR A 247 9.67 -23.38 25.47
C THR A 247 9.28 -22.31 24.46
N ARG A 248 9.60 -22.51 23.16
CA ARG A 248 9.25 -21.57 22.10
C ARG A 248 7.74 -21.35 21.99
N ARG A 249 6.94 -22.41 21.93
CA ARG A 249 5.48 -22.31 21.85
C ARG A 249 4.88 -21.63 23.08
N ASN A 250 5.38 -21.91 24.28
CA ASN A 250 4.92 -21.26 25.49
C ASN A 250 5.23 -19.75 25.50
N SER A 251 6.41 -19.35 25.02
CA SER A 251 6.76 -17.94 24.86
C SER A 251 5.93 -17.23 23.79
N GLU A 252 5.63 -17.90 22.67
CA GLU A 252 4.73 -17.37 21.64
C GLU A 252 3.31 -17.17 22.17
N VAL A 253 2.75 -18.14 22.92
CA VAL A 253 1.45 -17.98 23.61
C VAL A 253 1.48 -16.81 24.60
N SER A 254 2.56 -16.71 25.37
CA SER A 254 2.71 -15.64 26.38
C SER A 254 2.84 -14.27 25.72
N PHE A 255 3.51 -14.20 24.56
CA PHE A 255 3.63 -12.99 23.75
C PHE A 255 2.28 -12.63 23.11
N PHE A 256 1.57 -13.61 22.55
CA PHE A 256 0.26 -13.45 21.92
C PHE A 256 -0.76 -12.83 22.88
N LYS A 257 -0.75 -13.24 24.17
CA LYS A 257 -1.65 -12.71 25.20
C LYS A 257 -1.34 -11.29 25.67
N ARG A 258 -0.22 -10.69 25.26
CA ARG A 258 0.13 -9.32 25.67
C ARG A 258 -0.80 -8.33 24.97
N PRO A 259 -1.56 -7.51 25.71
CA PRO A 259 -2.43 -6.53 25.10
C PRO A 259 -1.61 -5.48 24.34
N SER A 260 -2.13 -5.04 23.20
CA SER A 260 -1.69 -3.83 22.50
C SER A 260 -2.90 -3.15 21.86
N SER A 261 -2.86 -1.82 21.77
CA SER A 261 -3.84 -1.01 21.06
C SER A 261 -3.57 -0.91 19.55
N VAL A 262 -2.42 -1.41 19.09
CA VAL A 262 -2.03 -1.38 17.67
C VAL A 262 -2.62 -2.60 16.96
N LEU A 263 -3.55 -2.36 16.04
CA LEU A 263 -4.08 -3.39 15.13
C LEU A 263 -3.06 -3.71 14.03
N SER A 264 -2.82 -4.98 13.75
CA SER A 264 -1.88 -5.42 12.71
C SER A 264 -2.46 -6.42 11.72
N HIS A 265 -3.62 -7.02 12.03
CA HIS A 265 -4.46 -7.74 11.07
C HIS A 265 -5.93 -7.34 11.27
N PRO A 266 -6.70 -7.04 10.21
CA PRO A 266 -6.25 -6.94 8.82
C PRO A 266 -5.23 -5.81 8.62
N PRO A 267 -4.32 -5.92 7.62
CA PRO A 267 -3.38 -4.86 7.29
C PRO A 267 -4.11 -3.57 6.86
N SER A 268 -3.65 -2.42 7.34
CA SER A 268 -4.25 -1.14 7.01
C SER A 268 -3.89 -0.70 5.58
N CYS A 269 -4.91 -0.65 4.72
CA CYS A 269 -4.94 0.05 3.43
C CYS A 269 -6.02 1.13 3.43
#